data_AF-A0A2M9FMF7-F1
#
_entry.id   AF-A0A2M9FMF7-F1
#
_cell.length_a   1.000
_cell.length_b   1.000
_cell.length_c   1.000
_cell.angle_alpha   90.00
_cell.angle_beta   90.00
_cell.angle_gamma   90.00
#
_symmetry.space_group_name_H-M   'P 1'
#
loop_
_entity.id
_entity.type
_entity.pdbx_description
1 polymer ?
#
loop_
_entity_poly.entity_id
_entity_poly.type
_entity_poly.pdbx_seq_one_letter_code
_entity_poly.pdbx_strand_id
1 'polypeptide(L)' 'MSVNAEKFALAVVASSDSKLSVQEKFELYQDAYSYTQSENKKLNEKDKKNRTSAQEKINQLKKMGL' A
#
# COMPACT_ATOMS: atom_id res chain seq x y z
N MET A 1 -1.49 7.70 -0.08
CA MET A 1 -2.12 7.56 -1.42
C MET A 1 -1.90 6.13 -1.86
N SER A 2 -2.94 5.39 -2.23
CA SER A 2 -2.80 4.02 -2.72
C SER A 2 -2.25 4.05 -4.15
N VAL A 3 -1.25 3.20 -4.43
CA VAL A 3 -0.64 3.06 -5.75
C VAL A 3 -1.37 1.95 -6.52
N ASN A 4 -1.61 2.13 -7.82
CA ASN A 4 -2.13 1.05 -8.64
C ASN A 4 -1.05 -0.03 -8.82
N ALA A 5 -1.25 -1.21 -8.24
CA ALA A 5 -0.26 -2.27 -8.19
C ALA A 5 0.13 -2.81 -9.57
N GLU A 6 -0.83 -2.92 -10.49
CA GLU A 6 -0.59 -3.37 -11.86
C GLU A 6 0.28 -2.37 -12.63
N LYS A 7 -0.08 -1.08 -12.61
CA LYS A 7 0.70 -0.03 -13.28
C LYS A 7 2.11 0.07 -12.72
N PHE A 8 2.27 -0.08 -11.40
CA PHE A 8 3.58 -0.08 -10.76
C PHE A 8 4.41 -1.29 -11.20
N ALA A 9 3.85 -2.50 -11.15
CA ALA A 9 4.55 -3.72 -11.56
C ALA A 9 4.98 -3.66 -13.03
N LEU A 10 4.11 -3.16 -13.92
CA LEU A 10 4.47 -2.93 -15.33
C LEU A 10 5.62 -1.93 -15.49
N ALA A 11 5.61 -0.83 -14.73
CA ALA A 11 6.70 0.15 -14.76
C ALA A 11 8.02 -0.44 -14.27
N VAL A 12 7.99 -1.25 -13.20
CA VAL A 12 9.18 -1.95 -12.69
C VAL A 12 9.75 -2.88 -13.76
N VAL A 13 8.92 -3.72 -14.38
CA VAL A 13 9.35 -4.62 -15.46
C VAL A 13 9.90 -3.84 -16.65
N ALA A 14 9.23 -2.76 -17.07
CA ALA A 14 9.68 -1.93 -18.18
C ALA A 14 11.02 -1.22 -17.90
N SER A 15 11.28 -0.87 -16.64
CA SER A 15 12.54 -0.25 -16.20
C SER A 15 13.67 -1.26 -15.87
N SER A 16 13.36 -2.56 -15.91
CA SER A 16 14.30 -3.62 -15.55
C SER A 16 15.33 -3.90 -16.66
N ASP A 17 16.40 -4.63 -16.32
CA ASP A 17 17.44 -4.96 -17.29
C ASP A 17 16.86 -5.75 -18.49
N SER A 18 17.18 -5.29 -19.70
CA SER A 18 16.81 -5.96 -20.94
C SER A 18 17.31 -7.40 -21.05
N LYS A 19 18.38 -7.76 -20.33
CA LYS A 19 19.00 -9.09 -20.30
C LYS A 19 18.18 -10.12 -19.53
N LEU A 20 17.24 -9.69 -18.70
CA LEU A 20 16.34 -10.60 -18.00
C LEU A 20 15.49 -11.37 -19.02
N SER A 21 15.42 -12.68 -18.81
CA SER A 21 14.51 -13.56 -19.53
C SER A 21 13.05 -13.17 -19.27
N VAL A 22 12.16 -13.69 -20.12
CA VAL A 22 10.72 -13.49 -19.93
C VAL A 22 10.25 -14.04 -18.59
N GLN A 23 10.81 -15.16 -18.13
CA GLN A 23 10.47 -15.76 -16.85
C GLN A 23 10.88 -14.84 -15.69
N GLU A 24 12.12 -14.33 -15.69
CA GLU A 24 12.59 -13.41 -14.64
C GLU A 24 11.78 -12.11 -14.62
N LYS A 25 11.39 -11.59 -15.79
CA LYS A 25 10.50 -10.42 -15.88
C LYS A 25 9.10 -10.70 -15.34
N PHE A 26 8.61 -11.92 -15.50
CA PHE A 26 7.32 -12.34 -14.96
C PHE A 26 7.37 -12.51 -13.43
N GLU A 27 8.45 -13.09 -12.89
CA GLU A 27 8.69 -13.15 -11.45
C GLU A 27 8.79 -11.75 -10.86
N LEU A 28 9.55 -10.85 -11.50
CA LEU A 28 9.66 -9.44 -11.09
C LEU A 28 8.31 -8.71 -11.09
N TYR A 29 7.43 -9.01 -12.06
CA TYR A 29 6.07 -8.48 -12.07
C TYR A 29 5.28 -8.93 -10.84
N GLN A 30 5.29 -10.23 -10.52
CA GLN A 30 4.55 -10.79 -9.39
C GLN A 30 5.03 -10.20 -8.07
N ASP A 31 6.35 -10.05 -7.92
CA ASP A 31 6.96 -9.48 -6.73
C ASP A 31 6.57 -8.01 -6.55
N ALA A 32 6.69 -7.19 -7.60
CA ALA A 32 6.34 -5.77 -7.56
C ALA A 32 4.83 -5.56 -7.29
N TYR A 33 3.98 -6.39 -7.89
CA TYR A 33 2.55 -6.36 -7.66
C TYR A 33 2.20 -6.69 -6.20
N SER A 34 2.76 -7.79 -5.69
CA SER A 34 2.53 -8.27 -4.32
C SER A 34 3.05 -7.28 -3.27
N TYR A 35 4.24 -6.72 -3.53
CA TYR A 35 4.83 -5.67 -2.70
C TYR A 35 3.90 -4.46 -2.61
N THR A 36 3.41 -3.96 -3.75
CA THR A 36 2.53 -2.78 -3.77
C THR A 36 1.20 -3.02 -3.07
N GLN A 37 0.61 -4.21 -3.24
CA GLN A 37 -0.60 -4.59 -2.51
C GLN A 37 -0.38 -4.62 -0.99
N SER A 38 0.76 -5.15 -0.54
CA SER A 38 1.13 -5.17 0.87
C SER A 38 1.29 -3.76 1.45
N GLU A 39 1.99 -2.88 0.74
CA GLU A 39 2.19 -1.48 1.18
C GLU A 39 0.89 -0.68 1.19
N ASN A 40 0.03 -0.85 0.18
CA ASN A 40 -1.30 -0.25 0.15
C ASN A 40 -2.17 -0.71 1.33
N LYS A 41 -2.10 -2.00 1.68
CA LYS A 41 -2.84 -2.54 2.82
C LYS A 41 -2.34 -1.94 4.14
N LYS A 42 -1.03 -1.83 4.33
CA LYS A 42 -0.43 -1.19 5.52
C LYS A 42 -0.83 0.27 5.66
N LEU A 43 -0.92 1.02 4.55
CA LEU A 43 -1.40 2.40 4.54
C LEU A 43 -2.85 2.49 5.05
N ASN A 44 -3.73 1.63 4.52
CA ASN A 44 -5.13 1.60 4.93
C ASN A 44 -5.33 1.21 6.41
N GLU A 45 -4.49 0.33 6.95
CA GLU A 45 -4.52 -0.05 8.37
C GLU A 45 -4.02 1.07 9.29
N LYS A 46 -2.97 1.80 8.89
CA LYS A 46 -2.50 3.00 9.60
C LYS A 46 -3.57 4.09 9.60
N ASP A 47 -4.23 4.32 8.46
CA ASP A 47 -5.31 5.30 8.35
C ASP A 47 -6.54 4.92 9.19
N LYS A 48 -6.90 3.63 9.23
CA LYS A 48 -7.95 3.13 10.14
C LYS A 48 -7.59 3.37 11.61
N LYS A 49 -6.37 3.01 12.03
CA LYS A 49 -5.92 3.16 13.43
C LYS A 49 -5.96 4.63 13.87
N ASN A 50 -5.55 5.55 13.00
CA ASN A 50 -5.57 6.98 13.29
C ASN A 50 -7.00 7.51 13.43
N ARG A 51 -7.94 7.08 12.56
CA ARG A 51 -9.36 7.46 12.64
C ARG A 51 -10.02 6.96 13.92
N THR A 52 -9.78 5.71 14.31
CA THR A 52 -10.33 5.16 15.56
C THR A 52 -9.83 5.93 16.77
N SER A 53 -8.53 6.27 16.81
CA SER A 53 -7.96 7.05 17.91
C SER A 53 -8.54 8.48 18.01
N ALA A 54 -8.87 9.10 16.87
CA ALA A 54 -9.48 10.42 16.84
C ALA A 54 -10.93 10.36 17.35
N GLN A 55 -11.70 9.34 16.96
CA GLN A 55 -13.06 9.13 17.45
C GLN A 55 -13.09 8.82 18.96
N GLU A 56 -12.15 8.02 19.47
CA GLU A 56 -12.02 7.76 20.90
C GLU A 56 -11.71 9.03 21.69
N LYS A 57 -10.79 9.88 21.20
CA LYS A 57 -10.49 11.18 21.82
C LYS A 57 -11.70 12.12 21.81
N ILE A 58 -12.44 12.20 20.70
CA ILE A 58 -13.66 13.02 20.61
C ILE A 58 -14.74 12.51 21.58
N ASN A 59 -14.92 11.19 21.70
CA ASN A 59 -15.86 10.61 22.64
C ASN A 59 -15.46 10.81 24.11
N GLN A 60 -14.16 10.79 24.43
CA GLN A 60 -13.67 11.13 25.76
C GLN A 60 -13.93 12.60 26.11
N LEU A 61 -13.68 13.53 25.19
CA LEU A 61 -13.95 14.96 25.38
C LEU A 61 -15.45 15.23 25.63
N LYS A 62 -16.34 14.63 24.83
CA LYS A 62 -17.79 14.74 25.04
C LYS A 62 -18.26 14.20 26.40
N LYS A 63 -17.64 13.11 26.90
CA LYS A 63 -17.93 12.57 28.24
C LYS A 63 -17.47 13.49 29.38
N MET A 64 -16.51 14.37 29.12
CA MET A 64 -16.01 15.36 30.08
C MET A 64 -16.80 16.68 30.06
N GLY A 65 -17.85 16.79 29.23
CA GLY A 65 -18.72 17.98 29.19
C GLY A 65 -18.12 19.18 28.45
N LEU A 66 -17.11 18.95 27.61
CA LEU A 66 -16.50 19.92 26.68
C LEU A 66 -17.17 19.89 25.31
#